data_AF-A0A8C7SFX5-F1
#
_entry.id   AF-A0A8C7SFX5-F1
#
_cell.length_a   1.000
_cell.length_b   1.000
_cell.length_c   1.000
_cell.angle_alpha   90.00
_cell.angle_beta   90.00
_cell.angle_gamma   90.00
#
_symmetry.space_group_name_H-M   'P 1'
#
loop_
_entity.id
_entity.type
_entity.pdbx_description
1 polymer ?
#
loop_
_entity_poly.entity_id
_entity_poly.type
_entity_poly.pdbx_seq_one_letter_code
_entity_poly.pdbx_strand_id
1 'polypeptide(L)'
;GYVPKDEQCPVCSEILLEPVTMPCSHSVCLHCFKRTVEFTSLCCPLCRLRVSSWARKQSREKSLVNIELWEIVRKSYPQRCKRRMEQRDCETCGEGMLF
;
A
#
# COMPACT_ATOMS: atom_id res chain seq x y z
N GLY A 1 -9.86 -17.43 8.41
CA GLY A 1 -9.68 -17.23 6.96
C GLY A 1 -8.23 -16.85 6.71
N TYR A 2 -7.51 -17.70 5.99
CA TYR A 2 -6.13 -17.45 5.56
C TYR A 2 -6.12 -16.43 4.42
N VAL A 3 -5.16 -15.49 4.41
CA VAL A 3 -4.94 -14.55 3.30
C VAL A 3 -3.57 -14.87 2.70
N PRO A 4 -3.47 -15.06 1.37
CA PRO A 4 -2.20 -15.27 0.69
C PRO A 4 -1.22 -14.12 0.92
N LYS A 5 0.07 -14.43 1.00
CA LYS A 5 1.13 -13.41 1.17
C LYS A 5 1.14 -12.38 0.04
N ASP A 6 0.76 -12.79 -1.17
CA ASP A 6 0.67 -11.93 -2.36
C ASP A 6 -0.48 -10.90 -2.28
N GLU A 7 -1.45 -11.11 -1.39
CA GLU A 7 -2.61 -10.24 -1.18
C GLU A 7 -2.52 -9.46 0.15
N GLN A 8 -1.46 -9.70 0.93
CA GLN A 8 -1.21 -9.08 2.23
C GLN A 8 -0.09 -8.06 2.14
N CYS A 9 -0.31 -6.88 2.70
CA CYS A 9 0.67 -5.81 2.75
C CYS A 9 1.74 -6.16 3.81
N PRO A 10 3.01 -6.36 3.43
CA PRO A 10 4.07 -6.79 4.35
C PRO A 10 4.48 -5.72 5.38
N VAL A 11 4.05 -4.47 5.19
CA VAL A 11 4.36 -3.35 6.10
C VAL A 11 3.38 -3.29 7.27
N CYS A 12 2.08 -3.36 6.98
CA CYS A 12 1.03 -3.25 8.01
C CYS A 12 0.36 -4.59 8.34
N SER A 13 0.80 -5.68 7.70
CA SER A 13 0.28 -7.05 7.85
C SER A 13 -1.23 -7.20 7.56
N GLU A 14 -1.81 -6.30 6.77
CA GLU A 14 -3.25 -6.28 6.45
C GLU A 14 -3.50 -6.39 4.93
N ILE A 15 -4.74 -6.64 4.50
CA ILE A 15 -5.10 -6.84 3.08
C ILE A 15 -4.68 -5.65 2.21
N LEU A 16 -4.05 -5.87 1.06
CA LEU A 16 -3.57 -4.79 0.18
C LEU A 16 -4.69 -3.85 -0.27
N LEU A 17 -4.72 -2.62 0.26
CA LEU A 17 -5.54 -1.53 -0.27
C LEU A 17 -4.75 -0.75 -1.31
N GLU A 18 -5.34 -0.58 -2.50
CA GLU A 18 -4.72 0.13 -3.62
C GLU A 18 -3.25 -0.32 -3.80
N PRO A 19 -3.00 -1.62 -4.04
CA PRO A 19 -1.65 -2.17 -4.09
C PRO A 19 -0.77 -1.43 -5.10
N VAL A 20 0.45 -1.13 -4.70
CA VAL A 20 1.52 -0.54 -5.50
C VAL A 20 2.57 -1.62 -5.71
N THR A 21 2.65 -2.13 -6.93
CA THR A 21 3.63 -3.14 -7.31
C THR A 21 4.91 -2.46 -7.78
N MET A 22 5.95 -2.59 -6.98
CA MET A 22 7.28 -2.08 -7.29
C MET A 22 7.95 -2.93 -8.38
N PRO A 23 8.97 -2.40 -9.09
CA PRO A 23 9.68 -3.14 -10.13
C PRO A 23 10.39 -4.42 -9.63
N CYS A 24 10.56 -4.58 -8.31
CA CYS A 24 11.03 -5.81 -7.68
C CYS A 24 9.92 -6.84 -7.41
N SER A 25 8.77 -6.73 -8.08
CA SER A 25 7.56 -7.55 -7.93
C SER A 25 6.93 -7.60 -6.53
N HIS A 26 7.41 -6.80 -5.58
CA HIS A 26 6.79 -6.68 -4.26
C HIS A 26 5.67 -5.66 -4.29
N SER A 27 4.52 -6.05 -3.74
CA SER A 27 3.35 -5.19 -3.63
C SER A 27 3.16 -4.72 -2.20
N VAL A 28 2.94 -3.42 -2.05
CA VAL A 28 2.56 -2.79 -0.76
C VAL A 28 1.33 -1.93 -0.98
N CYS A 29 0.59 -1.66 0.07
CA CYS A 29 -0.59 -0.81 0.01
C CYS A 29 -0.20 0.67 -0.23
N LEU A 30 -0.98 1.43 -1.00
CA LEU A 30 -0.63 2.80 -1.42
C LEU A 30 -0.23 3.70 -0.25
N HIS A 31 -0.96 3.60 0.86
CA HIS A 31 -0.66 4.35 2.08
C HIS A 31 0.73 4.00 2.66
N CYS A 32 1.03 2.71 2.77
CA CYS A 32 2.33 2.25 3.25
C CYS A 32 3.46 2.58 2.28
N PHE A 33 3.19 2.56 0.97
CA PHE A 33 4.14 3.04 -0.04
C PHE A 33 4.47 4.50 0.20
N LYS A 34 3.47 5.38 0.32
CA LYS A 34 3.70 6.81 0.58
C LYS A 34 4.49 7.01 1.88
N ARG A 35 4.01 6.44 3.00
CA ARG A 35 4.64 6.61 4.33
C ARG A 35 6.07 6.05 4.39
N THR A 36 6.31 4.86 3.87
CA THR A 36 7.58 4.11 4.08
C THR A 36 8.55 4.25 2.92
N VAL A 37 8.04 4.24 1.70
CA VAL A 37 8.86 4.26 0.49
C VAL A 37 9.04 5.69 0.00
N GLU A 38 7.96 6.47 -0.17
CA GLU A 38 8.08 7.83 -0.70
C GLU A 38 8.71 8.80 0.31
N PHE A 39 8.27 8.80 1.57
CA PHE A 39 8.74 9.76 2.58
C PHE A 39 10.00 9.35 3.36
N THR A 40 10.30 8.05 3.48
CA THR A 40 11.41 7.59 4.36
C THR A 40 12.66 7.17 3.59
N SER A 41 12.55 6.23 2.64
CA SER A 41 13.74 5.49 2.15
C SER A 41 13.89 5.35 0.63
N LEU A 42 12.85 5.63 -0.16
CA LEU A 42 12.78 5.42 -1.62
C LEU A 42 13.26 4.04 -2.08
N CYS A 43 13.14 3.06 -1.20
CA CYS A 43 13.57 1.68 -1.39
C CYS A 43 12.44 0.72 -1.02
N CYS A 44 12.40 -0.45 -1.66
CA CYS A 44 11.48 -1.51 -1.29
C CYS A 44 11.79 -1.99 0.14
N PRO A 45 10.80 -2.09 1.04
CA PRO A 45 11.03 -2.53 2.42
C PRO A 45 11.38 -4.01 2.54
N LEU A 46 11.16 -4.82 1.49
CA LEU A 46 11.42 -6.27 1.48
C LEU A 46 12.81 -6.60 0.95
N CYS A 47 13.16 -6.06 -0.22
CA CYS A 47 14.41 -6.41 -0.91
C CYS A 47 15.42 -5.25 -0.98
N ARG A 48 15.07 -4.07 -0.42
CA ARG A 48 15.89 -2.84 -0.47
C ARG A 48 16.23 -2.34 -1.88
N LEU A 49 15.55 -2.82 -2.92
CA LEU A 49 15.70 -2.29 -4.27
C LEU A 49 15.31 -0.80 -4.27
N ARG A 50 16.20 0.04 -4.80
CA ARG A 50 15.93 1.47 -4.95
C ARG A 50 14.85 1.70 -6.01
N VAL A 51 13.76 2.33 -5.63
CA VAL A 51 12.60 2.60 -6.50
C VAL A 51 12.40 4.08 -6.77
N SER A 52 13.34 4.95 -6.37
CA SER A 52 13.24 6.41 -6.52
C SER A 52 12.87 6.90 -7.93
N SER A 53 13.55 6.40 -8.96
CA SER A 53 13.31 6.84 -10.35
C SER A 53 11.96 6.34 -10.87
N TRP A 54 11.60 5.11 -10.53
CA TRP A 54 10.30 4.52 -10.85
C TRP A 54 9.16 5.26 -10.13
N ALA A 55 9.31 5.51 -8.82
CA ALA A 55 8.32 6.20 -7.99
C ALA A 55 8.05 7.61 -8.51
N ARG A 56 9.10 8.37 -8.86
CA ARG A 56 8.97 9.70 -9.43
C ARG A 56 8.27 9.69 -10.79
N LYS A 57 8.59 8.71 -11.64
CA LYS A 57 7.94 8.52 -12.94
C LYS A 57 6.45 8.20 -12.76
N GLN A 58 6.13 7.20 -11.95
CA GLN A 58 4.75 6.76 -11.71
C GLN A 58 3.89 7.79 -10.96
N SER A 59 4.49 8.59 -10.08
CA SER A 59 3.82 9.70 -9.40
C SER A 59 3.35 10.77 -10.42
N ARG A 60 4.15 11.03 -11.46
CA ARG A 60 3.76 11.94 -12.56
C ARG A 60 2.67 11.35 -13.44
N GLU A 61 2.75 10.07 -13.74
CA GLU A 61 1.79 9.35 -14.58
C GLU A 61 0.53 8.91 -13.81
N LYS A 62 0.47 9.14 -12.49
CA LYS A 62 -0.61 8.71 -11.58
C LYS A 62 -0.94 7.22 -11.69
N SER A 63 0.04 6.38 -12.03
CA SER A 63 -0.13 4.94 -12.29
C SER A 63 0.65 4.08 -11.27
N LEU A 64 0.71 4.56 -10.02
CA LEU A 64 1.32 3.82 -8.91
C LEU A 64 0.52 2.56 -8.53
N VAL A 65 -0.81 2.61 -8.65
CA VAL A 65 -1.70 1.53 -8.22
C VAL A 65 -1.80 0.46 -9.29
N ASN A 66 -1.50 -0.78 -8.93
CA ASN A 66 -1.76 -1.96 -9.73
C ASN A 66 -3.26 -2.29 -9.68
N ILE A 67 -3.97 -1.82 -10.71
CA ILE A 67 -5.43 -1.95 -10.82
C ILE A 67 -5.86 -3.43 -10.89
N GLU A 68 -5.10 -4.26 -11.59
CA GLU A 68 -5.42 -5.69 -11.74
C GLU A 68 -5.36 -6.40 -10.39
N LEU A 69 -4.26 -6.24 -9.65
CA LEU A 69 -4.12 -6.80 -8.30
C LEU A 69 -5.17 -6.22 -7.34
N TRP A 70 -5.50 -4.93 -7.50
CA TRP A 70 -6.52 -4.29 -6.68
C TRP A 70 -7.91 -4.91 -6.87
N GLU A 71 -8.29 -5.18 -8.13
CA GLU A 71 -9.57 -5.81 -8.46
C GLU A 71 -9.66 -7.23 -7.92
N ILE A 72 -8.58 -8.01 -8.00
CA ILE A 72 -8.51 -9.36 -7.41
C ILE A 72 -8.75 -9.29 -5.90
N VAL A 73 -7.98 -8.45 -5.20
CA VAL A 73 -8.08 -8.32 -3.74
C VAL A 73 -9.47 -7.85 -3.31
N ARG A 74 -10.06 -6.87 -4.01
CA ARG A 74 -11.43 -6.39 -3.73
C ARG A 74 -12.48 -7.47 -3.91
N LYS A 75 -12.37 -8.31 -4.94
CA LYS A 75 -13.32 -9.39 -5.21
C LYS A 75 -13.16 -10.55 -4.23
N SER A 76 -11.93 -10.90 -3.87
CA SER A 76 -11.64 -11.98 -2.92
C SER A 76 -12.00 -11.61 -1.47
N TYR A 77 -11.72 -10.37 -1.05
CA TYR A 77 -11.88 -9.95 0.36
C TYR A 77 -12.64 -8.62 0.53
N PRO A 78 -13.87 -8.49 0.01
CA PRO A 78 -14.62 -7.23 0.02
C PRO A 78 -14.85 -6.67 1.43
N GLN A 79 -15.10 -7.54 2.41
CA GLN A 79 -15.34 -7.12 3.80
C GLN A 79 -14.09 -6.57 4.48
N ARG A 80 -12.92 -7.16 4.22
CA ARG A 80 -11.65 -6.65 4.78
C ARG A 80 -11.27 -5.33 4.14
N CYS A 81 -11.47 -5.19 2.83
CA CYS A 81 -11.24 -3.93 2.12
C CYS A 81 -12.12 -2.81 2.66
N LYS A 82 -13.43 -3.06 2.86
CA LYS A 82 -14.36 -2.07 3.45
C LYS A 82 -13.91 -1.61 4.84
N ARG A 83 -13.73 -2.56 5.76
CA ARG A 83 -13.28 -2.26 7.13
C ARG A 83 -12.02 -1.43 7.17
N ARG A 84 -11.04 -1.77 6.33
CA ARG A 84 -9.76 -1.08 6.29
C ARG A 84 -9.85 0.30 5.62
N MET A 85 -10.76 0.49 4.66
CA MET A 85 -11.05 1.82 4.11
C MET A 85 -11.69 2.72 5.18
N GLU A 86 -12.68 2.22 5.90
CA GLU A 86 -13.36 2.96 6.99
C GLU A 86 -12.39 3.36 8.11
N GLN A 87 -11.38 2.53 8.41
CA GLN A 87 -10.33 2.85 9.38
C GLN A 87 -9.43 4.02 8.93
N ARG A 88 -9.18 4.19 7.62
CA ARG A 88 -8.37 5.30 7.10
C ARG A 88 -9.06 6.65 7.29
N ASP A 89 -10.38 6.70 7.13
CA ASP A 89 -11.18 7.92 7.33
C ASP A 89 -11.31 8.31 8.82
N CYS A 90 -10.99 7.40 9.75
CA CYS A 90 -10.97 7.68 11.18
C CYS A 90 -9.62 8.26 11.67
N GLU A 91 -8.50 7.96 10.99
CA GLU A 91 -7.16 8.51 11.31
C GLU A 91 -7.06 10.04 11.08
N THR A 92 -8.00 10.66 10.36
CA THR A 92 -8.05 12.12 10.16
C THR A 92 -8.74 12.91 11.28
N CYS A 93 -9.14 12.26 12.38
CA CYS A 93 -9.64 12.94 13.58
C CYS A 93 -8.83 12.50 14.81
N GLY A 94 -7.55 12.87 14.87
CA GLY A 94 -6.66 12.41 15.94
C GLY A 94 -5.33 13.14 16.15
N GLU A 95 -4.92 14.06 15.27
CA GLU A 95 -3.82 15.00 15.62
C GLU A 95 -4.42 16.19 16.38
N GLY A 96 -4.79 15.90 17.62
CA GLY A 96 -5.36 16.86 18.56
C GLY A 96 -5.28 16.38 20.00
N MET A 97 -4.22 15.67 20.41
CA MET A 97 -3.78 15.63 21.82
C MET A 97 -2.45 14.89 21.99
N LEU A 98 -1.65 15.38 22.96
CA LEU A 98 -0.42 14.82 23.57
C LEU A 98 0.87 15.24 22.83
N PHE A 99 1.68 16.21 23.27
CA PHE A 99 1.86 16.92 24.54
C PHE A 99 2.35 18.35 24.28
#